data_AF-A0A2T4IGS1-F1
#
_entry.id   AF-A0A2T4IGS1-F1
#
_cell.length_a   1.000
_cell.length_b   1.000
_cell.length_c   1.000
_cell.angle_alpha   90.00
_cell.angle_beta   90.00
_cell.angle_gamma   90.00
#
_symmetry.space_group_name_H-M   'P 1'
#
loop_
_entity.id
_entity.type
_entity.pdbx_description
1 polymer ?
#
loop_
_entity_poly.entity_id
_entity_poly.type
_entity_poly.pdbx_seq_one_letter_code
_entity_poly.pdbx_strand_id
1 'polypeptide(L)'
;MRGMKTLRILPLTLLLCFTAAVAQEAAAPVVPAGEAVEAAAASVDAPAAADEEDENWRDTSAYPFHTLASISLRLQLVSQAMQLREWCASSAISDDFVRDRLARFSALSGRRETCRSLLDY
;
A
#
# COMPACT_ATOMS: atom_id res chain seq x y z
N MET A 1 57.24 -17.48 -8.70
CA MET A 1 56.82 -16.22 -9.35
C MET A 1 55.30 -16.11 -9.24
N ARG A 2 54.83 -15.22 -8.37
CA ARG A 2 53.43 -15.11 -7.91
C ARG A 2 52.79 -13.96 -8.69
N GLY A 3 52.02 -14.28 -9.72
CA GLY A 3 51.40 -13.30 -10.63
C GLY A 3 50.07 -12.81 -10.08
N MET A 4 50.03 -11.53 -9.71
CA MET A 4 48.87 -10.77 -9.28
C MET A 4 47.69 -10.85 -10.27
N LYS A 5 46.60 -11.49 -9.89
CA LYS A 5 45.30 -11.46 -10.61
C LYS A 5 44.12 -11.18 -9.65
N THR A 6 44.31 -10.30 -8.67
CA THR A 6 43.28 -9.93 -7.68
C THR A 6 42.95 -8.43 -7.67
N LEU A 7 43.35 -7.66 -8.70
CA LEU A 7 43.22 -6.20 -8.72
C LEU A 7 41.97 -5.66 -9.47
N ARG A 8 40.95 -6.49 -9.71
CA ARG A 8 39.68 -6.06 -10.37
C ARG A 8 38.40 -6.33 -9.58
N ILE A 9 38.49 -7.05 -8.46
CA ILE A 9 37.31 -7.37 -7.62
C ILE A 9 37.14 -6.35 -6.47
N LEU A 10 38.21 -5.61 -6.15
CA LEU A 10 38.23 -4.63 -5.05
C LEU A 10 37.27 -3.43 -5.21
N PRO A 11 36.96 -2.88 -6.41
CA PRO A 11 36.05 -1.74 -6.48
C PRO A 11 34.57 -2.15 -6.34
N LEU A 12 34.22 -3.41 -6.61
CA LEU A 12 32.82 -3.87 -6.58
C LEU A 12 32.34 -4.17 -5.15
N THR A 13 33.20 -4.70 -4.29
CA THR A 13 32.89 -4.91 -2.86
C THR A 13 32.91 -3.60 -2.07
N LEU A 14 33.74 -2.63 -2.45
CA LEU A 14 33.75 -1.30 -1.81
C LEU A 14 32.47 -0.49 -2.15
N LEU A 15 31.91 -0.67 -3.36
CA LEU A 15 30.69 0.02 -3.79
C LEU A 15 29.42 -0.51 -3.08
N LEU A 16 29.37 -1.80 -2.74
CA LEU A 16 28.23 -2.44 -2.05
C LEU A 16 28.13 -2.08 -0.56
N CYS A 17 29.23 -1.71 0.09
CA CYS A 17 29.22 -1.30 1.51
C CYS A 17 28.78 0.16 1.72
N PHE A 18 28.78 0.99 0.68
CA PHE A 18 28.51 2.43 0.83
C PHE A 18 27.02 2.79 0.86
N THR A 19 26.12 1.89 0.44
CA THR A 19 24.67 2.17 0.41
C THR A 19 23.95 1.92 1.73
N ALA A 20 24.62 1.41 2.77
CA ALA A 20 24.00 1.12 4.06
C ALA A 20 24.02 2.28 5.08
N ALA A 21 24.70 3.40 4.77
CA ALA A 21 25.07 4.40 5.79
C ALA A 21 24.28 5.72 5.79
N VAL A 22 23.19 5.87 5.01
CA VAL A 22 22.46 7.16 4.90
C VAL A 22 21.02 7.10 5.46
N ALA A 23 20.70 6.17 6.36
CA ALA A 23 19.31 5.97 6.83
C ALA A 23 19.03 6.29 8.31
N GLN A 24 19.95 6.90 9.06
CA GLN A 24 19.74 7.17 10.50
C GLN A 24 20.33 8.52 10.92
N GLU A 25 19.69 9.62 10.51
CA GLU A 25 19.87 10.90 11.21
C GLU A 25 18.67 11.83 10.95
N ALA A 26 17.50 11.51 11.50
CA ALA A 26 16.38 12.46 11.60
C ALA A 26 15.30 11.97 12.58
N ALA A 27 15.64 11.87 13.88
CA ALA A 27 14.62 11.83 14.94
C ALA A 27 15.24 12.20 16.29
N ALA A 28 15.67 13.45 16.44
CA ALA A 28 15.77 14.05 17.78
C ALA A 28 14.36 14.51 18.19
N PRO A 29 13.80 14.07 19.33
CA PRO A 29 12.54 14.61 19.81
C PRO A 29 12.76 16.05 20.30
N VAL A 30 12.22 17.01 19.55
CA VAL A 30 12.00 18.37 20.06
C VAL A 30 10.90 18.28 21.10
N VAL A 31 11.26 18.38 22.38
CA VAL A 31 10.31 18.57 23.47
C VAL A 31 10.01 20.07 23.52
N PRO A 32 8.80 20.54 23.15
CA PRO A 32 8.44 21.91 23.46
C PRO A 32 8.27 22.01 24.98
N ALA A 33 9.08 22.87 25.60
CA ALA A 33 8.88 23.34 26.96
C ALA A 33 7.53 24.09 27.02
N GLY A 34 6.49 23.36 27.43
CA GLY A 34 5.21 23.90 27.84
C GLY A 34 5.25 24.16 29.34
N GLU A 35 5.27 25.45 29.66
CA GLU A 35 5.15 26.06 30.98
C GLU A 35 4.06 25.39 31.86
N ALA A 36 4.39 25.21 33.14
CA ALA A 36 3.51 24.63 34.14
C ALA A 36 2.19 25.41 34.25
N VAL A 37 1.06 24.71 34.11
CA VAL A 37 -0.21 25.12 34.71
C VAL A 37 -0.71 23.97 35.57
N GLU A 38 -0.14 23.87 36.76
CA GLU A 38 -0.73 23.13 37.87
C GLU A 38 -1.76 24.05 38.54
N ALA A 39 -3.04 23.90 38.18
CA ALA A 39 -4.19 24.28 39.01
C ALA A 39 -5.51 23.83 38.35
N ALA A 40 -5.94 22.62 38.71
CA ALA A 40 -7.34 22.25 39.04
C ALA A 40 -7.52 20.75 38.85
N ALA A 41 -6.91 19.96 39.74
CA ALA A 41 -7.37 18.60 40.01
C ALA A 41 -8.73 18.69 40.74
N ALA A 42 -9.80 18.89 39.97
CA ALA A 42 -11.14 18.52 40.38
C ALA A 42 -11.34 17.08 39.89
N SER A 43 -11.31 16.16 40.86
CA SER A 43 -11.61 14.72 40.76
C SER A 43 -12.43 14.34 39.52
N VAL A 44 -11.75 13.84 38.50
CA VAL A 44 -12.39 13.00 37.48
C VAL A 44 -12.43 11.60 38.07
N ASP A 45 -13.65 11.12 38.24
CA ASP A 45 -13.99 9.77 38.65
C ASP A 45 -13.15 8.71 37.92
N ALA A 46 -12.98 7.56 38.57
CA ALA A 46 -12.21 6.41 38.13
C ALA A 46 -12.39 6.09 36.63
N PRO A 47 -11.37 5.53 35.94
CA PRO A 47 -11.49 5.20 34.53
C PRO A 47 -12.68 4.26 34.35
N ALA A 48 -13.70 4.77 33.65
CA ALA A 48 -14.77 3.94 33.14
C ALA A 48 -14.13 2.79 32.37
N ALA A 49 -14.70 1.59 32.55
CA ALA A 49 -14.27 0.37 31.89
C ALA A 49 -13.92 0.67 30.43
N ALA A 50 -12.76 0.19 29.98
CA ALA A 50 -12.37 0.30 28.58
C ALA A 50 -13.54 -0.14 27.72
N ASP A 51 -14.15 0.84 27.03
CA ASP A 51 -15.19 0.57 26.04
C ASP A 51 -14.67 -0.54 25.14
N GLU A 52 -15.49 -1.57 24.93
CA GLU A 52 -15.20 -2.65 24.00
C GLU A 52 -14.66 -2.01 22.70
N GLU A 53 -13.48 -2.43 22.25
CA GLU A 53 -12.84 -1.88 21.05
C GLU A 53 -13.89 -1.77 19.95
N ASP A 54 -14.22 -0.52 19.56
CA ASP A 54 -15.26 -0.22 18.59
C ASP A 54 -15.04 -1.11 17.36
N GLU A 55 -15.94 -2.08 17.15
CA GLU A 55 -15.81 -3.15 16.15
C GLU A 55 -15.62 -2.56 14.73
N ASN A 56 -15.92 -1.27 14.56
CA ASN A 56 -15.73 -0.52 13.35
C ASN A 56 -14.80 0.70 13.53
N TRP A 57 -13.63 0.54 14.16
CA TRP A 57 -12.63 1.63 14.27
C TRP A 57 -12.20 2.26 12.93
N ARG A 58 -12.51 1.61 11.80
CA ARG A 58 -12.31 2.11 10.42
C ARG A 58 -13.58 2.67 9.77
N ASP A 59 -14.64 2.95 10.51
CA ASP A 59 -15.85 3.53 9.95
C ASP A 59 -15.52 4.88 9.31
N THR A 60 -15.73 4.97 8.00
CA THR A 60 -15.56 6.20 7.24
C THR A 60 -16.87 6.63 6.57
N SER A 61 -18.00 6.08 7.02
CA SER A 61 -19.34 6.36 6.47
C SER A 61 -19.74 7.84 6.56
N ALA A 62 -19.22 8.57 7.55
CA ALA A 62 -19.42 10.02 7.69
C ALA A 62 -18.53 10.87 6.76
N TYR A 63 -17.56 10.28 6.06
CA TYR A 63 -16.67 11.00 5.15
C TYR A 63 -17.39 11.27 3.81
N PRO A 64 -17.66 12.54 3.46
CA PRO A 64 -18.54 12.87 2.33
C PRO A 64 -17.89 12.72 0.95
N PHE A 65 -16.57 12.52 0.90
CA PHE A 65 -15.84 12.39 -0.36
C PHE A 65 -15.57 10.93 -0.68
N HIS A 66 -15.61 10.56 -1.96
CA HIS A 66 -15.19 9.24 -2.38
C HIS A 66 -13.75 8.95 -1.95
N THR A 67 -13.50 7.72 -1.50
CA THR A 67 -12.16 7.31 -1.13
C THR A 67 -11.25 7.36 -2.36
N LEU A 68 -10.16 8.13 -2.28
CA LEU A 68 -9.12 8.14 -3.31
C LEU A 68 -8.52 6.75 -3.53
N ALA A 69 -8.59 5.89 -2.51
CA ALA A 69 -8.22 4.49 -2.59
C ALA A 69 -8.92 3.76 -3.75
N SER A 70 -10.20 4.04 -4.02
CA SER A 70 -10.93 3.41 -5.13
C SER A 70 -10.38 3.81 -6.51
N ILE A 71 -9.94 5.07 -6.66
CA ILE A 71 -9.32 5.58 -7.89
C ILE A 71 -7.92 4.99 -8.04
N SER A 72 -7.11 5.02 -6.98
CA SER A 72 -5.77 4.44 -6.97
C SER A 72 -5.80 2.95 -7.30
N LEU A 73 -6.75 2.19 -6.72
CA LEU A 73 -6.94 0.78 -7.03
C LEU A 73 -7.27 0.57 -8.51
N ARG A 74 -8.17 1.38 -9.08
CA ARG A 74 -8.49 1.30 -10.51
C ARG A 74 -7.26 1.54 -11.37
N LEU A 75 -6.47 2.59 -11.08
CA LEU A 75 -5.23 2.89 -11.79
C LEU A 75 -4.22 1.74 -11.71
N GLN A 76 -4.09 1.10 -10.55
CA GLN A 76 -3.22 -0.06 -10.37
C GLN A 76 -3.69 -1.28 -11.16
N LEU A 77 -4.99 -1.41 -11.40
CA LEU A 77 -5.60 -2.52 -12.14
C LEU A 77 -5.71 -2.29 -13.66
N VAL A 78 -5.40 -1.09 -14.17
CA VAL A 78 -5.57 -0.73 -15.60
C VAL A 78 -4.85 -1.70 -16.52
N SER A 79 -3.59 -2.04 -16.25
CA SER A 79 -2.83 -2.94 -17.14
C SER A 79 -3.46 -4.34 -17.23
N GLN A 80 -4.00 -4.82 -16.12
CA GLN A 80 -4.71 -6.10 -16.07
C GLN A 80 -6.06 -6.03 -16.81
N ALA A 81 -6.78 -4.91 -16.69
CA ALA A 81 -8.01 -4.67 -17.45
C ALA A 81 -7.74 -4.67 -18.96
N MET A 82 -6.67 -4.00 -19.42
CA MET A 82 -6.27 -3.95 -20.83
C MET A 82 -5.89 -5.33 -21.37
N GLN A 83 -5.17 -6.13 -20.58
CA GLN A 83 -4.82 -7.49 -20.96
C GLN A 83 -6.07 -8.39 -21.07
N LEU A 84 -6.99 -8.31 -20.10
CA LEU A 84 -8.25 -9.04 -20.15
C LEU A 84 -9.12 -8.64 -21.34
N ARG A 85 -9.12 -7.35 -21.70
CA ARG A 85 -9.83 -6.84 -22.88
C ARG A 85 -9.30 -7.49 -24.17
N GLU A 86 -7.98 -7.63 -24.30
CA GLU A 86 -7.38 -8.35 -25.44
C GLU A 86 -7.82 -9.81 -25.49
N TRP A 87 -7.83 -10.50 -24.33
CA TRP A 87 -8.28 -11.89 -24.27
C TRP A 87 -9.76 -12.05 -24.59
N CYS A 88 -10.61 -11.12 -24.14
CA CYS A 88 -12.02 -11.08 -24.48
C CYS A 88 -12.28 -10.87 -25.98
N ALA A 89 -11.35 -10.23 -26.71
CA ALA A 89 -11.46 -9.99 -28.14
C ALA A 89 -10.92 -11.14 -29.00
N SER A 90 -10.09 -12.02 -28.42
CA SER A 90 -9.40 -13.08 -29.15
C SER A 90 -10.13 -14.42 -29.02
N SER A 91 -10.60 -14.95 -30.14
CA SER A 91 -11.19 -16.30 -30.20
C SER A 91 -10.17 -17.44 -30.05
N ALA A 92 -8.87 -17.11 -30.03
CA ALA A 92 -7.82 -18.10 -29.81
C ALA A 92 -7.67 -18.47 -28.32
N ILE A 93 -8.22 -17.65 -27.41
CA ILE A 93 -8.22 -17.90 -25.97
C ILE A 93 -9.55 -18.58 -25.60
N SER A 94 -9.51 -19.59 -24.74
CA SER A 94 -10.74 -20.28 -24.34
C SER A 94 -11.62 -19.43 -23.42
N ASP A 95 -12.93 -19.53 -23.61
CA ASP A 95 -13.93 -18.84 -22.78
C ASP A 95 -13.77 -19.14 -21.29
N ASP A 96 -13.49 -20.40 -20.93
CA ASP A 96 -13.33 -20.80 -19.53
C ASP A 96 -12.14 -20.11 -18.85
N PHE A 97 -11.04 -19.93 -19.59
CA PHE A 97 -9.87 -19.20 -19.10
C PHE A 97 -10.20 -17.72 -18.88
N VAL A 98 -10.88 -17.09 -19.85
CA VAL A 98 -11.30 -15.69 -19.73
C VAL A 98 -12.25 -15.51 -18.56
N ARG A 99 -13.20 -16.43 -18.37
CA ARG A 99 -14.16 -16.41 -17.25
C ARG A 99 -13.47 -16.52 -15.89
N ASP A 100 -12.52 -17.45 -15.71
CA ASP A 100 -11.76 -17.57 -14.46
C ASP A 100 -10.98 -16.28 -14.16
N ARG A 101 -10.27 -15.75 -15.17
CA ARG A 101 -9.52 -14.51 -14.98
C ARG A 101 -10.43 -13.33 -14.65
N LEU A 102 -11.56 -13.21 -15.33
CA LEU A 102 -12.52 -12.13 -15.12
C LEU A 102 -13.17 -12.21 -13.74
N ALA A 103 -13.44 -13.42 -13.24
CA ALA A 103 -13.93 -13.64 -11.88
C ALA A 103 -12.91 -13.18 -10.83
N ARG A 104 -11.64 -13.51 -11.02
CA ARG A 104 -10.54 -13.04 -10.15
C ARG A 104 -10.39 -11.52 -10.21
N PHE A 105 -10.46 -10.93 -11.39
CA PHE A 105 -10.40 -9.48 -11.57
C PHE A 105 -11.60 -8.76 -10.91
N SER A 106 -12.79 -9.36 -10.98
CA SER A 106 -13.99 -8.84 -10.29
C SER A 106 -13.80 -8.82 -8.77
N ALA A 107 -13.21 -9.88 -8.21
CA ALA A 107 -12.91 -9.94 -6.79
C ALA A 107 -11.87 -8.87 -6.36
N LEU A 108 -10.84 -8.63 -7.17
CA LEU A 108 -9.81 -7.63 -6.87
C LEU A 108 -10.31 -6.19 -7.03
N SER A 109 -11.12 -5.91 -8.05
CA SER A 109 -11.67 -4.57 -8.31
C SER A 109 -12.83 -4.19 -7.39
N GLY A 110 -13.40 -5.17 -6.68
CA GLY A 110 -14.62 -4.99 -5.88
C GLY A 110 -15.86 -4.72 -6.73
N ARG A 111 -15.83 -5.01 -8.03
CA ARG A 111 -16.93 -4.79 -8.97
C ARG A 111 -17.25 -6.06 -9.74
N ARG A 112 -18.49 -6.17 -10.23
CA ARG A 112 -18.87 -7.25 -11.15
C ARG A 112 -18.41 -6.89 -12.56
N GLU A 113 -17.29 -7.45 -12.98
CA GLU A 113 -16.69 -7.15 -14.28
C GLU A 113 -17.13 -8.16 -15.35
N THR A 114 -17.24 -7.69 -16.58
CA THR A 114 -17.61 -8.46 -17.77
C THR A 114 -16.70 -8.04 -18.92
N CYS A 115 -16.59 -8.86 -19.98
CA CYS A 115 -15.86 -8.44 -21.18
C CYS A 115 -16.39 -7.11 -21.77
N ARG A 116 -17.66 -6.76 -21.50
CA ARG A 116 -18.27 -5.48 -21.88
C ARG A 116 -17.76 -4.33 -21.00
N SER A 117 -17.78 -4.47 -19.67
CA SER A 117 -17.41 -3.39 -18.74
C SER A 117 -15.92 -3.04 -18.80
N LEU A 118 -15.08 -3.97 -19.26
CA LEU A 118 -13.66 -3.72 -19.51
C LEU A 118 -13.39 -2.73 -20.66
N LEU A 119 -14.40 -2.39 -21.46
CA LEU A 119 -14.28 -1.34 -22.47
C LEU A 119 -14.26 0.07 -21.88
N ASP A 120 -14.76 0.23 -20.64
CA ASP A 120 -14.94 1.51 -19.94
C ASP A 120 -13.83 1.83 -18.92
N TYR A 121 -12.75 1.02 -18.91
CA TYR A 121 -11.56 1.22 -18.08
C TYR A 121 -10.56 2.18 -18.74
#